data_AF-A0A838H6F3-F1
#
_entry.id   AF-A0A838H6F3-F1
#
_cell.length_a   1.000
_cell.length_b   1.000
_cell.length_c   1.000
_cell.angle_alpha   90.00
_cell.angle_beta   90.00
_cell.angle_gamma   90.00
#
_symmetry.space_group_name_H-M   'P 1'
#
loop_
_entity.id
_entity.type
_entity.pdbx_description
1 polymer ?
#
loop_
_entity_poly.entity_id
_entity_poly.type
_entity_poly.pdbx_seq_one_letter_code
_entity_poly.pdbx_strand_id
1 'polypeptide(L)'
;MTGWSTVLVLVVFAGVWTALSNPGRYRFQSQGPPNALSGRRLPVTAIASGAVVACLWWVLADGRVAVLALAVGLSAVTAVIRRLLGDWRLGRLRRERQRAVIELCDALGAELRAGLPADLALERACSLRTEWASLATAARLGGDVAEAIRRVGGEPGAEGLRAVAAGWEVAVRSGAGLA
;
A
#
# COMPACT_ATOMS: atom_id res chain seq x y z
N MET A 1 -0.79 -17.59 46.80
CA MET A 1 0.32 -16.84 46.14
C MET A 1 0.32 -17.05 44.62
N THR A 2 -0.84 -17.04 43.96
CA THR A 2 -1.01 -17.38 42.53
C THR A 2 -1.51 -16.20 41.67
N GLY A 3 -1.87 -15.08 42.30
CA GLY A 3 -2.48 -13.93 41.62
C GLY A 3 -1.50 -13.00 40.91
N TRP A 4 -0.20 -13.05 41.22
CA TRP A 4 0.78 -12.15 40.61
C TRP A 4 1.22 -12.64 39.23
N SER A 5 1.16 -13.96 39.02
CA SER A 5 1.54 -14.62 37.77
C SER A 5 0.54 -14.32 36.64
N THR A 6 -0.76 -14.23 36.95
CA THR A 6 -1.80 -13.87 35.97
C THR A 6 -1.73 -12.39 35.57
N VAL A 7 -1.37 -11.52 36.52
CA VAL A 7 -1.18 -10.08 36.26
C VAL A 7 -0.02 -9.84 35.31
N LEU A 8 1.11 -10.54 35.47
CA LEU A 8 2.25 -10.43 34.55
C LEU A 8 1.93 -10.90 33.14
N VAL A 9 1.18 -12.00 33.01
CA VAL A 9 0.74 -12.49 31.69
C VAL A 9 -0.17 -11.48 31.02
N LEU A 10 -1.11 -10.87 31.75
CA LEU A 10 -1.99 -9.83 31.22
C LEU A 10 -1.24 -8.57 30.81
N VAL A 11 -0.20 -8.15 31.55
CA VAL A 11 0.62 -6.99 31.18
C VAL A 11 1.43 -7.24 29.91
N VAL A 12 1.99 -8.44 29.75
CA VAL A 12 2.70 -8.84 28.52
C VAL A 12 1.71 -8.92 27.36
N PHE A 13 0.54 -9.51 27.56
CA PHE A 13 -0.51 -9.57 26.53
C PHE A 13 -0.99 -8.18 26.13
N ALA A 14 -1.21 -7.29 27.10
CA ALA A 14 -1.62 -5.93 26.87
C ALA A 14 -0.53 -5.15 26.13
N GLY A 15 0.74 -5.30 26.51
CA GLY A 15 1.88 -4.67 25.85
C GLY A 15 2.02 -5.11 24.39
N VAL A 16 1.93 -6.42 24.15
CA VAL A 16 1.98 -7.01 22.80
C VAL A 16 0.75 -6.58 21.99
N TRP A 17 -0.43 -6.57 22.59
CA TRP A 17 -1.67 -6.09 21.95
C TRP A 17 -1.57 -4.61 21.58
N THR A 18 -1.08 -3.75 22.48
CA THR A 18 -0.88 -2.32 22.21
C THR A 18 0.19 -2.04 21.17
N ALA A 19 1.25 -2.87 21.12
CA ALA A 19 2.28 -2.78 20.09
C ALA A 19 1.78 -3.28 18.72
N LEU A 20 0.90 -4.29 18.69
CA LEU A 20 0.24 -4.76 17.48
C LEU A 20 -0.90 -3.85 17.01
N SER A 21 -1.58 -3.16 17.94
CA SER A 21 -2.74 -2.31 17.65
C SER A 21 -2.36 -0.91 17.21
N ASN A 22 -1.09 -0.51 17.37
CA ASN A 22 -0.60 0.78 16.91
C ASN A 22 0.40 0.67 15.74
N PRO A 23 0.01 0.17 14.55
CA PRO A 23 0.80 0.30 13.34
C PRO A 23 0.59 1.70 12.71
N GLY A 24 0.47 2.72 13.56
CA GLY A 24 0.28 4.10 13.15
C GLY A 24 1.61 4.75 12.79
N ARG A 25 1.83 4.89 11.48
CA ARG A 25 2.68 5.93 10.86
C ARG A 25 4.15 5.63 10.56
N TYR A 26 4.49 4.41 10.14
CA TYR A 26 5.62 4.24 9.20
C TYR A 26 5.15 4.37 7.75
N ARG A 27 4.45 5.48 7.47
CA ARG A 27 4.22 5.94 6.11
C ARG A 27 5.48 6.72 5.73
N PHE A 28 6.50 6.03 5.22
CA PHE A 28 7.61 6.67 4.54
C PHE A 28 7.08 7.29 3.25
N GLN A 29 6.55 8.50 3.37
CA GLN A 29 6.16 9.37 2.28
C GLN A 29 6.70 10.77 2.59
N SER A 30 7.89 11.05 2.11
CA SER A 30 8.21 12.25 1.33
C SER A 30 9.71 12.33 1.10
N GLN A 31 10.08 12.31 -0.17
CA GLN A 31 11.34 12.89 -0.62
C GLN A 31 11.21 14.41 -0.42
N GLY A 32 12.07 14.98 0.42
CA GLY A 32 12.24 16.40 0.63
C GLY A 32 13.70 16.67 1.03
N PRO A 33 14.32 17.75 0.54
CA PRO A 33 15.77 17.95 0.62
C PRO A 33 16.26 18.14 2.06
N PRO A 34 17.56 17.85 2.33
CA PRO A 34 18.10 17.80 3.68
C PRO A 34 18.31 19.22 4.20
N ASN A 35 17.83 19.55 5.40
CA ASN A 35 18.39 20.59 6.27
C ASN A 35 17.79 20.53 7.70
N ALA A 36 18.67 20.79 8.67
CA ALA A 36 18.42 21.16 10.08
C ALA A 36 18.08 20.04 11.10
N LEU A 37 19.16 19.51 11.69
CA LEU A 37 19.43 19.38 13.14
C LEU A 37 18.23 19.54 14.10
N SER A 38 17.82 18.46 14.79
CA SER A 38 17.45 18.48 16.22
C SER A 38 17.05 17.10 16.74
N GLY A 39 17.49 16.76 17.95
CA GLY A 39 16.79 15.82 18.84
C GLY A 39 17.45 14.45 19.00
N ARG A 40 18.41 14.39 19.92
CA ARG A 40 19.04 13.18 20.49
C ARG A 40 17.98 12.13 20.88
N ARG A 41 17.75 11.13 20.03
CA ARG A 41 16.88 9.98 20.33
C ARG A 41 17.66 8.93 21.12
N LEU A 42 17.52 8.98 22.44
CA LEU A 42 18.06 7.96 23.34
C LEU A 42 17.32 6.61 23.15
N PRO A 43 18.02 5.48 23.33
CA PRO A 43 17.66 4.18 22.75
C PRO A 43 16.60 3.45 23.58
N VAL A 44 15.32 3.77 23.33
CA VAL A 44 14.17 3.03 23.89
C VAL A 44 14.22 1.53 23.53
N THR A 45 14.95 1.17 22.47
CA THR A 45 15.17 -0.22 22.03
C THR A 45 16.14 -1.02 22.90
N ALA A 46 17.09 -0.36 23.60
CA ALA A 46 18.10 -1.05 24.42
C ALA A 46 17.57 -1.43 25.82
N ILE A 47 16.60 -0.67 26.34
CA ILE A 47 15.94 -0.97 27.62
C ILE A 47 14.91 -2.11 27.41
N ALA A 48 14.26 -2.13 26.24
CA ALA A 48 13.33 -3.20 25.87
C ALA A 48 14.03 -4.55 25.69
N SER A 49 15.24 -4.59 25.13
CA SER A 49 15.98 -5.84 24.94
C SER A 49 16.50 -6.43 26.27
N GLY A 50 16.95 -5.60 27.22
CA GLY A 50 17.40 -6.04 28.53
C GLY A 50 16.29 -6.69 29.38
N ALA A 51 15.09 -6.12 29.35
CA ALA A 51 13.93 -6.67 30.05
C ALA A 51 13.48 -8.02 29.48
N VAL A 52 13.55 -8.19 28.16
CA VAL A 52 13.19 -9.45 27.48
C VAL A 52 14.14 -10.58 27.86
N VAL A 53 15.46 -10.32 27.96
CA VAL A 53 16.45 -11.34 28.31
C VAL A 53 16.30 -11.80 29.77
N ALA A 54 16.04 -10.87 30.70
CA ALA A 54 15.80 -11.22 32.11
C ALA A 54 14.50 -12.03 32.31
N CYS A 55 13.44 -11.66 31.58
CA CYS A 55 12.19 -12.43 31.58
C CYS A 55 12.38 -13.82 30.97
N LEU A 56 13.15 -13.94 29.89
CA LEU A 56 13.43 -15.21 29.23
C LEU A 56 14.25 -16.14 30.15
N TRP A 57 15.25 -15.61 30.86
CA TRP A 57 16.05 -16.35 31.84
C TRP A 57 15.20 -16.90 32.99
N TRP A 58 14.22 -16.13 33.47
CA TRP A 58 13.37 -16.53 34.59
C TRP A 58 12.25 -17.51 34.19
N VAL A 59 11.75 -17.41 32.95
CA VAL A 59 10.76 -18.32 32.37
C VAL A 59 11.34 -19.69 32.02
N LEU A 60 12.63 -19.78 31.67
CA LEU A 60 13.31 -21.06 31.42
C LEU A 60 13.52 -21.91 32.69
N ALA A 61 13.39 -21.32 33.88
CA ALA A 61 13.53 -22.04 35.15
C ALA A 61 12.32 -22.97 35.45
N ASP A 62 11.16 -22.72 34.84
CA ASP A 62 9.95 -23.53 34.97
C ASP A 62 9.53 -24.08 33.59
N GLY A 63 9.86 -25.35 33.31
CA GLY A 63 9.71 -25.98 31.99
C GLY A 63 8.30 -25.95 31.39
N ARG A 64 7.25 -25.75 32.20
CA ARG A 64 5.85 -25.62 31.72
C ARG A 64 5.58 -24.21 31.14
N VAL A 65 6.23 -23.19 31.67
CA VAL A 65 6.11 -21.80 31.20
C VAL A 65 6.90 -21.61 29.91
N ALA A 66 8.02 -22.32 29.74
CA ALA A 66 8.78 -22.35 28.50
C ALA A 66 7.97 -22.88 27.30
N VAL A 67 7.16 -23.93 27.49
CA VAL A 67 6.32 -24.49 26.42
C VAL A 67 5.21 -23.52 26.02
N LEU A 68 4.55 -22.87 26.99
CA LEU A 68 3.51 -21.88 26.71
C LEU A 68 4.10 -20.62 26.04
N ALA A 69 5.27 -20.15 26.48
CA ALA A 69 5.96 -19.03 25.87
C ALA A 69 6.37 -19.32 24.42
N LEU A 70 6.85 -20.55 24.13
CA LEU A 70 7.16 -20.98 22.76
C LEU A 70 5.92 -21.05 21.88
N ALA A 71 4.80 -21.56 22.39
CA ALA A 71 3.55 -21.63 21.64
C ALA A 71 2.97 -20.23 21.32
N VAL A 72 3.03 -19.31 22.28
CA VAL A 72 2.63 -17.91 22.07
C VAL A 72 3.59 -17.20 21.10
N GLY A 73 4.89 -17.46 21.23
CA GLY A 73 5.90 -16.95 20.30
C GLY A 73 5.66 -17.41 18.86
N LEU A 74 5.45 -18.70 18.64
CA LEU A 74 5.19 -19.26 17.30
C LEU A 74 3.89 -18.71 16.69
N SER A 75 2.82 -18.60 17.48
CA SER A 75 1.54 -18.07 17.01
C SER A 75 1.62 -16.59 16.67
N ALA A 76 2.33 -15.79 17.46
CA ALA A 76 2.59 -14.38 17.16
C ALA A 76 3.42 -14.23 15.87
N VAL A 77 4.51 -14.99 15.73
CA VAL A 77 5.37 -14.95 14.53
C VAL A 77 4.61 -15.36 13.27
N THR A 78 3.83 -16.44 13.33
CA THR A 78 3.03 -16.89 12.18
C THR A 78 1.93 -15.90 11.79
N ALA A 79 1.28 -15.24 12.76
CA ALA A 79 0.31 -14.19 12.49
C ALA A 79 0.95 -12.96 11.82
N VAL A 80 2.12 -12.52 12.30
CA VAL A 80 2.88 -11.42 11.69
C VAL A 80 3.30 -11.76 10.27
N ILE A 81 3.85 -12.96 10.05
CA ILE A 81 4.24 -13.44 8.72
C ILE A 81 3.02 -13.46 7.78
N ARG A 82 1.89 -14.03 8.19
CA ARG A 82 0.67 -14.07 7.37
C ARG A 82 0.16 -12.67 7.00
N ARG A 83 0.22 -11.72 7.94
CA ARG A 83 -0.18 -10.33 7.69
C ARG A 83 0.75 -9.62 6.72
N LEU A 84 2.06 -9.74 6.94
CA LEU A 84 3.05 -9.20 6.01
C LEU A 84 2.82 -9.78 4.61
N LEU A 85 2.72 -11.12 4.46
CA LEU A 85 2.46 -11.74 3.17
C LEU A 85 1.12 -11.31 2.54
N GLY A 86 0.08 -11.08 3.33
CA GLY A 86 -1.19 -10.53 2.86
C GLY A 86 -1.04 -9.14 2.25
N ASP A 87 -0.31 -8.26 2.94
CA ASP A 87 0.00 -6.91 2.46
C ASP A 87 0.90 -6.94 1.22
N TRP A 88 1.85 -7.88 1.16
CA TRP A 88 2.70 -8.08 -0.02
C TRP A 88 1.88 -8.52 -1.25
N ARG A 89 0.92 -9.44 -1.08
CA ARG A 89 0.07 -9.95 -2.18
C ARG A 89 -0.87 -8.86 -2.71
N LEU A 90 -1.56 -8.14 -1.82
CA LEU A 90 -2.41 -7.00 -2.21
C LEU A 90 -1.60 -5.88 -2.83
N GLY A 91 -0.35 -5.68 -2.37
CA GLY A 91 0.57 -4.71 -2.95
C GLY A 91 1.10 -5.09 -4.34
N ARG A 92 1.12 -6.37 -4.73
CA ARG A 92 1.58 -6.78 -6.07
C ARG A 92 0.55 -6.42 -7.15
N LEU A 93 -0.71 -6.78 -6.96
CA LEU A 93 -1.78 -6.48 -7.92
C LEU A 93 -1.94 -4.97 -8.12
N ARG A 94 -1.85 -4.18 -7.04
CA ARG A 94 -1.85 -2.71 -7.13
C ARG A 94 -0.68 -2.17 -7.95
N ARG A 95 0.53 -2.70 -7.73
CA ARG A 95 1.73 -2.30 -8.48
C ARG A 95 1.67 -2.68 -9.96
N GLU A 96 1.10 -3.85 -10.26
CA GLU A 96 0.89 -4.31 -11.64
C GLU A 96 -0.11 -3.39 -12.37
N ARG A 97 -1.25 -3.06 -11.75
CA ARG A 97 -2.20 -2.09 -12.31
C ARG A 97 -1.60 -0.71 -12.48
N GLN A 98 -0.84 -0.23 -11.49
CA GLN A 98 -0.17 1.07 -11.60
C GLN A 98 0.79 1.12 -12.78
N ARG A 99 1.56 0.04 -13.02
CA ARG A 99 2.44 -0.06 -14.20
C ARG A 99 1.63 -0.06 -15.49
N ALA A 100 0.52 -0.80 -15.53
CA ALA A 100 -0.33 -0.84 -16.70
C ALA A 100 -0.94 0.53 -17.03
N VAL A 101 -1.31 1.32 -16.01
CA VAL A 101 -1.77 2.71 -16.19
C VAL A 101 -0.66 3.60 -16.75
N ILE A 102 0.57 3.47 -16.23
CA ILE A 102 1.72 4.24 -16.75
C ILE A 102 1.95 3.89 -18.22
N GLU A 103 1.97 2.60 -18.57
CA GLU A 103 2.13 2.14 -19.95
C GLU A 103 1.02 2.67 -20.87
N LEU A 104 -0.23 2.70 -20.39
CA LEU A 104 -1.35 3.29 -21.11
C LEU A 104 -1.15 4.80 -21.33
N CYS A 105 -0.73 5.55 -20.30
CA CYS A 105 -0.45 6.98 -20.41
C CYS A 105 0.72 7.27 -21.35
N ASP A 106 1.77 6.46 -21.32
CA ASP A 106 2.92 6.59 -22.21
C ASP A 106 2.52 6.35 -23.67
N ALA A 107 1.75 5.29 -23.93
CA ALA A 107 1.20 5.00 -25.26
C ALA A 107 0.26 6.10 -25.75
N LEU A 108 -0.67 6.56 -24.89
CA LEU A 108 -1.58 7.65 -25.22
C LEU A 108 -0.81 8.93 -25.55
N GLY A 109 0.17 9.29 -24.72
CA GLY A 109 1.02 10.46 -24.97
C GLY A 109 1.84 10.34 -26.26
N ALA A 110 2.27 9.13 -26.64
CA ALA A 110 2.95 8.88 -27.90
C ALA A 110 2.03 9.10 -29.11
N GLU A 111 0.81 8.55 -29.09
CA GLU A 111 -0.16 8.74 -30.17
C GLU A 111 -0.62 10.21 -30.28
N LEU A 112 -0.83 10.90 -29.15
CA LEU A 112 -1.16 12.33 -29.13
C LEU A 112 -0.03 13.18 -29.73
N ARG A 113 1.24 12.90 -29.37
CA ARG A 113 2.41 13.57 -29.97
C ARG A 113 2.59 13.24 -31.46
N ALA A 114 2.09 12.09 -31.91
CA ALA A 114 2.02 11.75 -33.33
C ALA A 114 0.89 12.51 -34.07
N GLY A 115 0.13 13.35 -33.37
CA GLY A 115 -0.93 14.19 -33.95
C GLY A 115 -2.27 13.49 -34.10
N LEU A 116 -2.46 12.33 -33.46
CA LEU A 116 -3.75 11.65 -33.51
C LEU A 116 -4.84 12.42 -32.73
N PRO A 117 -6.10 12.39 -33.21
CA PRO A 117 -7.24 12.82 -32.41
C PRO A 117 -7.33 12.03 -31.11
N ALA A 118 -7.76 12.69 -30.04
CA ALA A 118 -7.76 12.12 -28.69
C ALA A 118 -8.49 10.77 -28.60
N ASP A 119 -9.71 10.67 -29.15
CA ASP A 119 -10.50 9.43 -29.10
C ASP A 119 -9.78 8.27 -29.80
N LEU A 120 -9.17 8.52 -30.96
CA LEU A 120 -8.42 7.51 -31.72
C LEU A 120 -7.10 7.14 -31.02
N ALA A 121 -6.41 8.12 -30.43
CA ALA A 121 -5.21 7.90 -29.63
C ALA A 121 -5.50 7.01 -28.42
N LEU A 122 -6.63 7.26 -27.73
CA LEU A 122 -7.07 6.45 -26.61
C LEU A 122 -7.50 5.04 -27.04
N GLU A 123 -8.27 4.92 -28.13
CA GLU A 123 -8.62 3.61 -28.70
C GLU A 123 -7.36 2.77 -28.98
N ARG A 124 -6.36 3.35 -29.64
CA ARG A 124 -5.09 2.67 -29.94
C ARG A 124 -4.31 2.31 -28.69
N ALA A 125 -4.16 3.25 -27.75
CA ALA A 125 -3.44 2.99 -26.50
C ALA A 125 -4.12 1.88 -25.68
N CYS A 126 -5.46 1.85 -25.65
CA CYS A 126 -6.21 0.80 -24.97
C CYS A 126 -6.15 -0.56 -25.69
N SER A 127 -5.90 -0.60 -27.00
CA SER A 127 -5.80 -1.86 -27.76
C SER A 127 -4.61 -2.74 -27.35
N LEU A 128 -3.63 -2.17 -26.64
CA LEU A 128 -2.45 -2.89 -26.14
C LEU A 128 -2.79 -3.97 -25.11
N ARG A 129 -3.89 -3.80 -24.37
CA ARG A 129 -4.29 -4.74 -23.31
C ARG A 129 -5.79 -4.89 -23.19
N THR A 130 -6.26 -6.12 -23.04
CA THR A 130 -7.68 -6.44 -22.89
C THR A 130 -8.34 -5.85 -21.64
N GLU A 131 -7.56 -5.54 -20.61
CA GLU A 131 -8.04 -4.88 -19.38
C GLU A 131 -8.60 -3.47 -19.63
N TRP A 132 -8.24 -2.82 -20.74
CA TRP A 132 -8.73 -1.50 -21.14
C TRP A 132 -9.86 -1.55 -22.19
N ALA A 133 -10.42 -2.73 -22.49
CA ALA A 133 -11.43 -2.89 -23.54
C ALA A 133 -12.67 -2.00 -23.37
N SER A 134 -13.06 -1.74 -22.12
CA SER A 134 -14.18 -0.84 -21.79
C SER A 134 -13.91 0.61 -22.17
N LEU A 135 -12.66 1.08 -21.98
CA LEU A 135 -12.20 2.40 -22.40
C LEU A 135 -12.12 2.50 -23.92
N ALA A 136 -11.53 1.50 -24.58
CA ALA A 136 -11.48 1.44 -26.04
C ALA A 136 -12.89 1.50 -26.65
N THR A 137 -13.85 0.77 -26.06
CA THR A 137 -15.23 0.76 -26.52
C THR A 137 -15.91 2.11 -26.31
N ALA A 138 -15.68 2.77 -25.19
CA ALA A 138 -16.18 4.12 -24.94
C ALA A 138 -15.65 5.13 -25.96
N ALA A 139 -14.34 5.10 -26.24
CA ALA A 139 -13.71 5.97 -27.24
C ALA A 139 -14.25 5.70 -28.66
N ARG A 140 -14.35 4.43 -29.05
CA ARG A 140 -14.84 3.99 -30.37
C ARG A 140 -16.27 4.36 -30.68
N LEU A 141 -17.13 4.26 -29.66
CA LEU A 141 -18.56 4.52 -29.82
C LEU A 141 -18.91 6.01 -29.59
N GLY A 142 -17.93 6.86 -29.28
CA GLY A 142 -18.17 8.25 -28.92
C GLY A 142 -18.99 8.39 -27.62
N GLY A 143 -18.83 7.44 -26.69
CA GLY A 143 -19.45 7.51 -25.37
C GLY A 143 -18.76 8.51 -24.45
N ASP A 144 -19.22 8.61 -23.20
CA ASP A 144 -18.55 9.45 -22.20
C ASP A 144 -17.20 8.81 -21.78
N VAL A 145 -16.14 9.22 -22.48
CA VAL A 145 -14.78 8.74 -22.26
C VAL A 145 -14.27 9.14 -20.87
N ALA A 146 -14.56 10.36 -20.41
CA ALA A 146 -14.10 10.83 -19.11
C ALA A 146 -14.73 10.00 -17.97
N GLU A 147 -16.01 9.66 -18.09
CA GLU A 147 -16.69 8.79 -17.14
C GLU A 147 -16.16 7.34 -17.18
N ALA A 148 -15.86 6.82 -18.37
CA ALA A 148 -15.21 5.52 -18.50
C ALA A 148 -13.83 5.50 -17.81
N ILE A 149 -13.02 6.55 -17.99
CA ILE A 149 -11.72 6.71 -17.32
C ILE A 149 -11.87 6.80 -15.80
N ARG A 150 -12.86 7.56 -15.30
CA ARG A 150 -13.13 7.63 -13.85
C ARG A 150 -13.51 6.29 -13.26
N ARG A 151 -14.36 5.52 -13.94
CA ARG A 151 -14.80 4.20 -13.48
C ARG A 151 -13.62 3.26 -13.31
N VAL A 152 -12.71 3.23 -14.29
CA VAL A 152 -11.48 2.43 -14.22
C VAL A 152 -10.54 2.99 -13.15
N GLY A 153 -10.44 4.32 -13.01
CA GLY A 153 -9.68 4.98 -11.95
C GLY A 153 -10.26 4.82 -10.53
N GLY A 154 -11.39 4.12 -10.39
CA GLY A 154 -11.94 3.68 -9.11
C GLY A 154 -11.16 2.52 -8.49
N GLU A 155 -10.48 1.72 -9.31
CA GLU A 155 -9.79 0.50 -8.89
C GLU A 155 -8.47 0.78 -8.15
N PRO A 156 -8.11 -0.03 -7.12
CA PRO A 156 -6.82 0.10 -6.45
C PRO A 156 -5.64 -0.09 -7.41
N GLY A 157 -4.74 0.90 -7.45
CA GLY A 157 -3.61 0.97 -8.38
C GLY A 157 -3.90 1.68 -9.70
N ALA A 158 -5.15 2.11 -9.97
CA ALA A 158 -5.52 2.85 -11.18
C ALA A 158 -5.86 4.33 -10.90
N GLU A 159 -5.59 4.83 -9.69
CA GLU A 159 -6.08 6.12 -9.21
C GLU A 159 -5.58 7.31 -10.07
N GLY A 160 -4.42 7.16 -10.71
CA GLY A 160 -3.85 8.17 -11.62
C GLY A 160 -4.76 8.51 -12.80
N LEU A 161 -5.62 7.59 -13.23
CA LEU A 161 -6.58 7.82 -14.31
C LEU A 161 -7.60 8.91 -13.98
N ARG A 162 -7.87 9.20 -12.70
CA ARG A 162 -8.79 10.29 -12.32
C ARG A 162 -8.27 11.66 -12.78
N ALA A 163 -6.96 11.87 -12.71
CA ALA A 163 -6.35 13.09 -13.21
C ALA A 163 -6.44 13.18 -14.73
N VAL A 164 -6.27 12.04 -15.43
CA VAL A 164 -6.46 11.95 -16.89
C VAL A 164 -7.90 12.28 -17.27
N ALA A 165 -8.89 11.74 -16.55
CA ALA A 165 -10.30 12.06 -16.80
C ALA A 165 -10.60 13.55 -16.63
N ALA A 166 -10.07 14.19 -15.59
CA ALA A 166 -10.23 15.62 -15.39
C ALA A 166 -9.56 16.45 -16.51
N GLY A 167 -8.33 16.06 -16.92
CA GLY A 167 -7.65 16.68 -18.05
C GLY A 167 -8.43 16.52 -19.37
N TRP A 168 -9.03 15.34 -19.56
CA TRP A 168 -9.87 15.04 -20.72
C TRP A 168 -11.08 15.97 -20.82
N GLU A 169 -11.85 16.13 -19.74
CA GLU A 169 -13.00 17.04 -19.72
C GLU A 169 -12.62 18.48 -20.00
N VAL A 170 -11.48 18.93 -19.44
CA VAL A 170 -10.97 20.27 -19.70
C VAL A 170 -10.61 20.46 -21.16
N ALA A 171 -9.90 19.51 -21.77
CA ALA A 171 -9.53 19.57 -23.17
C ALA A 171 -10.74 19.55 -24.10
N VAL A 172 -11.69 18.64 -23.88
CA VAL A 172 -12.93 18.55 -24.66
C VAL A 172 -13.75 19.85 -24.54
N ARG A 173 -13.88 20.39 -23.32
CA ARG A 173 -14.64 21.62 -23.09
C ARG A 173 -13.97 22.87 -23.66
N SER A 174 -12.64 22.93 -23.62
CA SER A 174 -11.87 24.10 -24.09
C SER A 174 -11.53 24.05 -25.58
N GLY A 175 -11.66 22.88 -26.21
CA GLY A 175 -11.14 22.64 -27.56
C GLY A 175 -9.61 22.65 -27.63
N ALA A 176 -8.91 22.69 -26.50
CA ALA A 176 -7.46 22.60 -26.46
C ALA A 176 -7.02 21.16 -26.74
N GLY A 177 -5.95 20.99 -27.54
CA GLY A 177 -5.32 19.69 -27.73
C GLY A 177 -4.79 19.13 -26.41
N LEU A 178 -4.88 17.81 -26.22
CA LEU A 178 -4.40 17.09 -25.02
C LEU A 178 -2.87 16.90 -24.98
N ALA A 179 -2.13 17.51 -25.92
CA ALA A 179 -0.69 17.34 -26.12
C ALA A 179 0.13 18.48 -25.52
#